data_AF-K2PXL7-F1
#
_entry.id   AF-K2PXL7-F1
#
_cell.length_a   1.000
_cell.length_b   1.000
_cell.length_c   1.000
_cell.angle_alpha   90.00
_cell.angle_beta   90.00
_cell.angle_gamma   90.00
#
_symmetry.space_group_name_H-M   'P 1'
#
loop_
_entity.id
_entity.type
_entity.pdbx_description
1 polymer ?
#
loop_
_entity_poly.entity_id
_entity_poly.type
_entity_poly.pdbx_seq_one_letter_code
_entity_poly.pdbx_strand_id
1 'polypeptide(L)' 'MKTISMANLVEVMKNSADIIDVRETFEYEAGHVPTARNIPMSEMNERYGEIKNGSYIICQSGARSA' A
#
# COMPACT_ATOMS: atom_id res chain seq x y z
N MET A 1 -15.79 -2.48 -1.74
CA MET A 1 -14.43 -2.21 -1.23
C MET A 1 -14.41 -0.80 -0.64
N LYS A 2 -13.69 -0.55 0.46
CA LYS A 2 -13.59 0.79 1.05
C LYS A 2 -12.35 1.47 0.48
N THR A 3 -12.52 2.61 -0.18
CA THR A 3 -11.42 3.40 -0.73
C THR A 3 -11.30 4.72 0.04
N ILE A 4 -10.11 5.31 0.00
CA ILE A 4 -9.83 6.64 0.52
C ILE A 4 -9.16 7.47 -0.56
N SER A 5 -9.27 8.79 -0.48
CA SER A 5 -8.50 9.70 -1.33
C SER A 5 -7.07 9.85 -0.82
N MET A 6 -6.16 10.29 -1.69
CA MET A 6 -4.80 10.67 -1.30
C MET A 6 -4.78 11.80 -0.26
N ALA A 7 -5.75 12.72 -0.31
CA ALA A 7 -5.89 13.79 0.69
C ALA A 7 -6.11 13.23 2.11
N ASN A 8 -6.82 12.11 2.23
CA ASN A 8 -7.13 11.48 3.51
C ASN A 8 -6.04 10.51 3.99
N LEU A 9 -5.04 10.21 3.16
CA LEU A 9 -3.96 9.28 3.52
C LEU A 9 -3.15 9.77 4.72
N VAL A 10 -2.97 11.09 4.86
CA VAL A 10 -2.24 11.69 5.98
C VAL A 10 -2.90 11.37 7.33
N GLU A 11 -4.23 11.32 7.39
CA GLU A 11 -4.95 10.95 8.61
C GLU A 11 -4.78 9.47 8.95
N VAL A 12 -4.75 8.62 7.93
CA VAL A 12 -4.50 7.18 8.07
C VAL A 12 -3.08 6.93 8.61
N MET A 13 -2.08 7.64 8.09
CA MET A 13 -0.69 7.56 8.56
C MET A 13 -0.56 8.00 10.03
N LYS A 14 -1.26 9.06 10.45
CA LYS A 14 -1.26 9.51 11.86
C LYS A 14 -1.79 8.46 12.83
N ASN A 15 -2.72 7.63 12.38
CA ASN A 15 -3.27 6.54 13.18
C ASN A 15 -2.40 5.27 13.16
N SER A 16 -1.18 5.34 12.63
CA SER A 16 -0.24 4.21 12.53
C SER A 16 -0.84 2.99 11.82
N ALA A 17 -1.69 3.23 10.81
CA ALA A 17 -2.27 2.16 10.02
C ALA A 17 -1.20 1.44 9.18
N ASP A 18 -1.42 0.13 8.95
CA ASP A 18 -0.55 -0.65 8.06
C ASP A 18 -0.86 -0.26 6.61
N ILE A 19 0.14 0.26 5.90
CA ILE A 19 0.04 0.69 4.50
C ILE A 19 0.94 -0.22 3.68
N ILE A 20 0.36 -0.87 2.68
CA ILE A 20 1.03 -1.80 1.78
C ILE A 20 1.09 -1.19 0.39
N ASP A 21 2.30 -0.96 -0.10
CA ASP A 21 2.55 -0.52 -1.46
C ASP A 21 2.76 -1.74 -2.35
N VAL A 22 1.84 -1.97 -3.29
CA VAL A 22 1.85 -3.13 -4.21
C VAL A 22 2.51 -2.82 -5.55
N ARG A 23 3.19 -1.68 -5.67
CA ARG A 23 4.02 -1.39 -6.84
C ARG A 23 5.27 -2.28 -6.85
N GLU A 24 5.87 -2.42 -8.02
CA GLU A 24 7.13 -3.15 -8.14
C GLU A 24 8.26 -2.40 -7.40
N THR A 25 9.26 -3.14 -6.92
CA THR A 25 10.33 -2.62 -6.04
C THR A 25 10.98 -1.35 -6.59
N PHE A 26 11.28 -1.30 -7.89
CA PHE A 26 11.90 -0.13 -8.51
C PHE A 26 11.00 1.12 -8.47
N GLU A 27 9.68 0.96 -8.55
CA GLU A 27 8.71 2.08 -8.44
C GLU A 27 8.64 2.61 -7.01
N TYR A 28 8.75 1.70 -6.02
CA TYR A 28 8.78 2.04 -4.61
C TYR A 28 10.10 2.76 -4.23
N GLU A 29 11.23 2.27 -4.71
CA GLU A 29 12.55 2.89 -4.50
C GLU A 29 12.68 4.27 -5.13
N ALA A 30 12.00 4.52 -6.25
CA ALA A 30 11.93 5.86 -6.87
C ALA A 30 11.17 6.90 -6.02
N GLY A 31 10.47 6.46 -4.97
CA GLY A 31 9.71 7.29 -4.06
C GLY A 31 8.41 6.61 -3.62
N HIS A 32 8.13 6.67 -2.32
CA HIS A 32 6.97 6.03 -1.73
C HIS A 32 6.45 6.80 -0.52
N VAL A 33 5.24 6.44 -0.10
CA VAL A 33 4.60 7.00 1.09
C VAL A 33 5.41 6.59 2.32
N PRO A 34 5.81 7.53 3.19
CA PRO A 34 6.49 7.17 4.44
C PRO A 34 5.70 6.13 5.22
N THR A 35 6.40 5.23 5.92
CA THR A 35 5.83 4.09 6.68
C THR A 35 5.14 3.00 5.87
N ALA A 36 4.97 3.14 4.54
CA ALA A 36 4.43 2.07 3.72
C ALA A 36 5.45 0.93 3.56
N ARG A 37 4.98 -0.32 3.65
CA ARG A 37 5.79 -1.52 3.36
C ARG A 37 5.57 -1.93 1.91
N ASN A 38 6.63 -2.26 1.19
CA ASN A 38 6.51 -2.77 -0.17
C ASN A 38 6.25 -4.29 -0.17
N ILE A 39 5.15 -4.69 -0.81
CA ILE A 39 4.88 -6.08 -1.16
C ILE A 39 4.47 -6.06 -2.63
N PRO A 40 5.41 -6.23 -3.57
CA PRO A 40 5.15 -6.17 -5.00
C PRO A 40 4.01 -7.10 -5.41
N MET A 41 3.22 -6.66 -6.40
CA MET A 41 2.14 -7.48 -6.95
C MET A 41 2.65 -8.83 -7.47
N SER A 42 3.85 -8.84 -8.05
CA SER A 42 4.55 -10.04 -8.52
C SER A 42 4.81 -11.08 -7.41
N GLU A 43 4.97 -10.65 -6.15
CA GLU A 43 5.21 -11.50 -4.98
C GLU A 43 3.94 -11.76 -4.14
N MET A 44 2.80 -11.21 -4.56
CA MET A 44 1.63 -11.12 -3.69
C MET A 44 1.09 -12.49 -3.27
N ASN A 45 1.15 -13.48 -4.16
CA ASN A 45 0.67 -14.84 -3.91
C ASN A 45 1.42 -15.51 -2.75
N GLU A 46 2.71 -15.23 -2.62
CA GLU A 46 3.58 -15.85 -1.60
C GLU A 46 3.54 -15.07 -0.29
N ARG A 47 3.37 -13.75 -0.38
CA ARG A 47 3.51 -12.82 0.74
C ARG A 47 2.18 -12.30 1.30
N TYR A 48 1.05 -12.80 0.80
CA TYR A 48 -0.29 -12.39 1.26
C TYR A 48 -0.47 -12.52 2.78
N GLY A 49 0.14 -13.54 3.41
CA GLY A 49 0.10 -13.75 4.86
C GLY A 49 0.74 -12.62 5.69
N GLU A 50 1.53 -11.74 5.08
CA GLU A 50 2.12 -10.56 5.75
C GLU A 50 1.15 -9.38 5.84
N ILE A 51 0.02 -9.41 5.14
CA ILE A 51 -0.99 -8.36 5.14
C ILE A 51 -1.96 -8.59 6.30
N LYS A 52 -2.04 -7.62 7.20
CA LYS A 52 -3.00 -7.65 8.32
C LYS A 52 -4.39 -7.26 7.85
N ASN A 53 -5.42 -7.80 8.50
CA ASN A 53 -6.78 -7.31 8.30
C ASN A 53 -6.88 -5.81 8.64
N GLY A 54 -7.51 -5.04 7.75
CA GLY A 54 -7.63 -3.58 7.89
C GLY A 54 -6.44 -2.79 7.34
N SER A 55 -5.49 -3.43 6.67
CA SER A 55 -4.41 -2.74 5.95
C SER A 55 -4.96 -1.91 4.78
N TYR A 56 -4.27 -0.81 4.48
CA TYR A 56 -4.53 0.03 3.31
C TYR A 56 -3.58 -0.35 2.19
N ILE A 57 -4.10 -0.59 0.99
CA ILE A 57 -3.30 -0.93 -0.19
C ILE A 57 -3.18 0.30 -1.09
N ILE A 58 -1.97 0.60 -1.54
CA ILE A 58 -1.69 1.69 -2.46
C ILE A 58 -0.93 1.19 -3.69
N CYS A 59 -1.26 1.75 -4.85
CA CYS A 59 -0.46 1.63 -6.06
C CYS A 59 -0.36 2.98 -6.77
N GLN A 60 0.25 3.03 -7.95
CA GLN A 60 0.50 4.29 -8.66
C GLN A 60 -0.79 5.03 -9.06
N SER A 61 -1.76 4.30 -9.65
CA SER A 61 -2.96 4.89 -10.26
C SER A 61 -4.28 4.45 -9.62
N GLY A 62 -4.22 3.56 -8.64
CA GLY A 62 -5.39 2.89 -8.05
C GLY A 62 -5.80 1.58 -8.75
N ALA A 63 -5.39 1.34 -10.00
CA ALA A 63 -5.86 0.18 -10.77
C ALA A 63 -5.48 -1.19 -10.18
N ARG A 64 -4.32 -1.29 -9.51
CA ARG A 64 -3.83 -2.52 -8.87
C ARG A 64 -4.37 -2.69 -7.43
N SER A 65 -4.98 -1.66 -6.87
CA SER A 65 -5.43 -1.59 -5.47
C SER A 65 -6.94 -1.43 -5.32
N ALA A 66 -7.68 -1.46 -6.43
CA ALA A 66 -9.13 -1.22 -6.51
C ALA A 66 -9.97 -2.48 -6.30
#